data_AF-A0A1D1V8A4-F1
#
_entry.id   AF-A0A1D1V8A4-F1
#
_cell.length_a   1.000
_cell.length_b   1.000
_cell.length_c   1.000
_cell.angle_alpha   90.00
_cell.angle_beta   90.00
_cell.angle_gamma   90.00
#
_symmetry.space_group_name_H-M   'P 1'
#
loop_
_entity.id
_entity.type
_entity.pdbx_description
1 polymer ?
#
loop_
_entity_poly.entity_id
_entity_poly.type
_entity_poly.pdbx_seq_one_letter_code
_entity_poly.pdbx_strand_id
1 'polypeptide(L)'
;MLRMGLFVVQEYFLRAWGILPVDLSKDSSQTKQKCFSWVSLVLGVTLLLGSFYQSAVQCAVVVCGIISSAGVFKLTNNGDATLLTVLADLPFCCIHLRGFLVITLTFFNRHKWMDLKVSFRHLVQTSFPNETQRLRILDKWKKRSAWFAVLTFVGHILWESGDWLYYSTVFPRTYAMNASSLLSPLPLKITTWQYLILYTLFCIVPFILSQQVFICLIVMAGVLMNALKELRHSIAQCSHELLENNYRKTTCCFKAHGSSAKYGNVLDEMIAEKVNMWQIRHMETLVFLRQLNKFFNWMLFVIYGLDFMTCLGFAAHVANNTSTVIESHVFLLFSAFVFAAYATVFLIPLVAVFEHVSHSSETGR
;
A
#
# COMPACT_ATOMS: atom_id res chain seq x y z
N MET A 1 -5.59 -12.14 -25.74
CA MET A 1 -4.57 -11.76 -24.74
C MET A 1 -5.21 -10.75 -23.76
N LEU A 2 -5.66 -11.21 -22.59
CA LEU A 2 -6.36 -10.34 -21.63
C LEU A 2 -5.39 -9.29 -21.06
N ARG A 3 -5.58 -8.01 -21.41
CA ARG A 3 -4.97 -6.89 -20.68
C ARG A 3 -5.60 -6.89 -19.29
N MET A 4 -4.90 -7.42 -18.29
CA MET A 4 -5.32 -7.32 -16.89
C MET A 4 -5.22 -5.85 -16.44
N GLY A 5 -6.24 -5.08 -16.78
CA GLY A 5 -6.41 -3.70 -16.34
C GLY A 5 -6.86 -3.61 -14.88
N LEU A 6 -6.22 -4.36 -13.98
CA LEU A 6 -6.57 -4.37 -12.56
C LEU A 6 -6.11 -3.07 -11.89
N PHE A 7 -4.94 -2.57 -12.28
CA PHE A 7 -4.25 -1.42 -11.70
C PHE A 7 -4.29 -0.19 -12.61
N VAL A 8 -5.33 -0.03 -13.45
CA VAL A 8 -5.34 1.01 -14.50
C VAL A 8 -5.13 2.40 -13.92
N VAL A 9 -5.81 2.72 -12.81
CA VAL A 9 -5.73 4.04 -12.17
C VAL A 9 -4.34 4.26 -11.58
N GLN A 10 -3.83 3.29 -10.81
CA GLN A 10 -2.53 3.38 -10.15
C GLN A 10 -1.39 3.43 -11.16
N GLU A 11 -1.37 2.54 -12.15
CA GLU A 11 -0.36 2.54 -13.19
C GLU A 11 -0.40 3.81 -14.04
N TYR A 12 -1.60 4.35 -14.30
CA TYR A 12 -1.73 5.61 -15.01
C TYR A 12 -1.02 6.74 -14.27
N PHE A 13 -1.32 6.92 -12.97
CA PHE A 13 -0.65 7.96 -12.17
C PHE A 13 0.86 7.73 -12.07
N LEU A 14 1.29 6.51 -11.76
CA LEU A 14 2.72 6.20 -11.63
C LEU A 14 3.49 6.37 -12.95
N ARG A 15 2.87 6.11 -14.11
CA ARG A 15 3.46 6.36 -15.43
C ARG A 15 3.46 7.84 -15.79
N ALA A 16 2.36 8.53 -15.50
CA ALA A 16 2.22 9.97 -15.76
C ALA A 16 3.29 10.78 -15.03
N TRP A 17 3.73 10.32 -13.85
CA TRP A 17 4.79 10.93 -13.04
C TRP A 17 6.18 10.32 -13.24
N GLY A 18 6.35 9.43 -14.22
CA GLY A 18 7.68 8.90 -14.55
C GLY A 18 8.25 7.85 -13.59
N ILE A 19 7.43 7.33 -12.67
CA ILE A 19 7.83 6.34 -11.68
C ILE A 19 7.87 4.95 -12.30
N LEU A 20 6.85 4.62 -13.09
CA LEU A 20 6.81 3.38 -13.88
C LEU A 20 7.11 3.67 -15.36
N PRO A 21 7.78 2.72 -16.04
CA PRO A 21 8.03 2.85 -17.48
C PRO A 21 6.70 2.84 -18.25
N VAL A 22 6.70 3.60 -19.34
CA VAL A 22 5.53 3.74 -20.20
C VAL A 22 5.60 2.70 -21.30
N ASP A 23 4.61 1.80 -21.30
CA ASP A 23 4.43 0.82 -22.36
C ASP A 23 3.66 1.49 -23.50
N LEU A 24 4.37 2.00 -24.51
CA LEU A 24 3.74 2.41 -25.76
C LEU A 24 3.32 1.18 -26.57
N SER A 25 2.26 1.32 -27.37
CA SER A 25 1.79 0.24 -28.24
C SER A 25 2.90 -0.20 -29.21
N LYS A 26 2.85 -1.48 -29.61
CA LYS A 26 3.81 -2.08 -30.56
C LYS A 26 3.87 -1.35 -31.91
N ASP A 27 2.83 -0.59 -32.24
CA ASP A 27 2.74 0.17 -33.50
C ASP A 27 3.44 1.53 -33.45
N SER A 28 3.97 1.94 -32.28
CA SER A 28 4.71 3.19 -32.16
C SER A 28 6.13 3.05 -32.72
N SER A 29 6.58 4.05 -33.48
CA SER A 29 7.96 4.10 -33.98
C SER A 29 8.96 4.06 -32.80
N GLN A 30 10.05 3.30 -32.94
CA GLN A 30 11.09 3.12 -31.91
C GLN A 30 11.62 4.46 -31.36
N THR A 31 11.71 5.50 -32.21
CA THR A 31 12.14 6.86 -31.83
C THR A 31 11.18 7.52 -30.84
N LYS A 32 9.87 7.44 -31.09
CA LYS A 32 8.84 7.97 -30.17
C LYS A 32 8.89 7.26 -28.82
N GLN A 33 9.12 5.95 -28.82
CA GLN A 33 9.23 5.18 -27.59
C GLN A 33 10.43 5.58 -26.74
N LYS A 34 11.60 5.77 -27.37
CA LYS A 34 12.80 6.28 -26.68
C LYS A 34 12.57 7.67 -26.11
N CYS A 35 11.99 8.58 -26.90
CA CYS A 35 11.71 9.96 -26.46
C CYS A 35 10.77 9.97 -25.24
N PHE A 36 9.65 9.25 -25.31
CA PHE A 36 8.71 9.20 -24.19
C PHE A 36 9.32 8.58 -22.94
N SER A 37 10.15 7.54 -23.10
CA SER A 37 10.89 6.94 -21.98
C SER A 37 11.86 7.92 -21.33
N TRP A 38 12.54 8.76 -22.11
CA TRP A 38 13.44 9.78 -21.57
C TRP A 38 12.68 10.89 -20.84
N VAL A 39 11.58 11.39 -21.41
CA VAL A 39 10.72 12.39 -20.76
C VAL A 39 10.18 11.86 -19.43
N SER A 40 9.66 10.63 -19.45
CA SER A 40 9.19 9.92 -18.26
C SER A 40 10.29 9.77 -17.22
N LEU A 41 11.51 9.39 -17.62
CA LEU A 41 12.66 9.29 -16.72
C LEU A 41 13.03 10.64 -16.08
N VAL A 42 13.12 11.71 -16.87
CA VAL A 42 13.47 13.05 -16.40
C VAL A 42 12.41 13.57 -15.42
N LEU A 43 11.13 13.34 -15.71
CA LEU A 43 10.04 13.72 -14.82
C LEU A 43 10.13 12.98 -13.48
N GLY A 44 10.35 11.65 -13.51
CA GLY A 44 10.51 10.85 -12.29
C GLY A 44 11.72 11.27 -11.46
N VAL A 45 12.87 11.54 -12.09
CA VAL A 45 14.08 12.04 -11.40
C VAL A 45 13.83 13.42 -10.78
N THR A 46 13.15 14.31 -11.51
CA THR A 46 12.82 15.65 -11.02
C THR A 46 11.91 15.58 -9.79
N LEU A 47 10.89 14.73 -9.84
CA LEU A 47 10.01 14.49 -8.70
C LEU A 47 10.79 13.96 -7.49
N LEU A 48 11.66 12.96 -7.69
CA LEU A 48 12.49 12.40 -6.62
C LEU A 48 13.44 13.42 -5.99
N LEU A 49 14.12 14.24 -6.80
CA LEU A 49 15.02 15.29 -6.30
C LEU A 49 14.27 16.36 -5.52
N GLY A 50 13.12 16.80 -6.04
CA GLY A 50 12.27 17.77 -5.33
C GLY A 50 11.72 17.20 -4.02
N SER A 51 11.28 15.94 -3.99
CA SER A 51 10.82 15.26 -2.78
C SER A 51 11.93 15.05 -1.76
N PHE A 52 13.14 14.71 -2.22
CA PHE A 52 14.32 14.63 -1.37
C PHE A 52 14.61 15.98 -0.71
N TYR A 53 14.64 17.06 -1.51
CA TYR A 53 14.84 18.42 -1.02
C TYR A 53 13.79 18.79 0.03
N GLN A 54 12.49 18.61 -0.26
CA GLN A 54 11.43 18.91 0.70
C GLN A 54 11.53 18.07 1.98
N SER A 55 11.80 16.77 1.87
CA SER A 55 11.99 15.92 3.04
C SER A 55 13.16 16.38 3.91
N ALA A 56 14.28 16.76 3.28
CA ALA A 56 15.45 17.28 3.97
C ALA A 56 15.15 18.60 4.67
N VAL A 57 14.43 19.53 4.00
CA VAL A 57 14.00 20.79 4.61
C VAL A 57 13.11 20.54 5.83
N GLN A 58 12.11 19.67 5.73
CA GLN A 58 11.20 19.39 6.85
C GLN A 58 11.91 18.74 8.02
N CYS A 59 12.75 17.75 7.76
CA CYS A 59 13.48 17.11 8.85
C CYS A 59 14.52 18.07 9.45
N ALA A 60 15.09 19.02 8.68
CA ALA A 60 15.88 20.11 9.23
C ALA A 60 15.06 21.07 10.09
N VAL A 61 13.83 21.43 9.69
CA VAL A 61 12.90 22.24 10.54
C VAL A 61 12.66 21.54 11.87
N VAL A 62 12.32 20.26 11.86
CA VAL A 62 12.11 19.45 13.09
C VAL A 62 13.37 19.42 13.95
N VAL A 63 14.54 19.09 13.36
CA VAL A 63 15.81 19.03 14.10
C VAL A 63 16.19 20.39 14.69
N CYS A 64 16.05 21.48 13.92
CA CYS A 64 16.29 22.83 14.42
C CYS A 64 15.29 23.21 15.52
N GLY A 65 14.03 22.80 15.43
CA GLY A 65 13.02 22.96 16.48
C GLY A 65 13.41 22.25 17.77
N ILE A 66 13.89 21.00 17.68
CA ILE A 66 14.42 20.22 18.81
C ILE A 66 15.64 20.93 19.42
N ILE A 67 16.60 21.37 18.61
CA ILE A 67 17.82 22.03 19.11
C ILE A 67 17.48 23.36 19.75
N SER A 68 16.58 24.14 19.16
CA SER A 68 16.18 25.46 19.67
C SER A 68 15.41 25.32 20.98
N SER A 69 14.48 24.36 21.08
CA SER A 69 13.77 24.07 22.32
C SER A 69 14.72 23.55 23.41
N ALA A 70 15.69 22.69 23.07
CA ALA A 70 16.71 22.21 24.01
C ALA A 70 17.74 23.29 24.41
N GLY A 71 18.02 24.26 23.54
CA GLY A 71 18.90 25.40 23.80
C GLY A 71 18.25 26.43 24.73
N VAL A 72 16.96 26.72 24.53
CA VAL A 72 16.15 27.56 25.43
C VAL A 72 15.94 26.86 26.79
N PHE A 73 15.76 25.54 26.80
CA PHE A 73 15.68 24.70 28.01
C PHE A 73 16.88 24.86 28.95
N LYS A 74 18.09 25.09 28.41
CA LYS A 74 19.29 25.36 29.24
C LYS A 74 19.32 26.76 29.87
N LEU A 75 18.53 27.70 29.36
CA LEU A 75 18.53 29.11 29.78
C LEU A 75 17.35 29.48 30.68
N THR A 76 16.23 28.75 30.59
CA THR A 76 15.02 29.01 31.38
C THR A 76 14.64 27.78 32.19
N ASN A 77 15.02 27.76 33.47
CA ASN A 77 14.75 26.68 34.45
C ASN A 77 13.26 26.37 34.74
N ASN A 78 12.30 26.91 33.97
CA ASN A 78 10.86 26.90 34.30
C ASN A 78 9.91 26.57 33.12
N GLY A 79 10.40 26.05 31.98
CA GLY A 79 9.54 25.71 30.84
C GLY A 79 9.90 24.33 30.29
N ASP A 80 9.07 23.33 30.56
CA ASP A 80 9.30 21.96 30.11
C ASP A 80 9.18 21.88 28.58
N ALA A 81 10.32 21.89 27.89
CA ALA A 81 10.42 21.35 26.53
C ALA A 81 10.20 19.84 26.63
N THR A 82 8.93 19.43 26.64
CA THR A 82 8.54 18.03 26.78
C THR A 82 8.87 17.25 25.52
N LEU A 83 9.22 15.97 25.65
CA LEU A 83 9.29 15.01 24.55
C LEU A 83 8.04 15.08 23.64
N LEU A 84 6.89 15.42 24.22
CA LEU A 84 5.63 15.66 23.51
C LEU A 84 5.71 16.75 22.44
N THR A 85 6.42 17.85 22.71
CA THR A 85 6.58 18.96 21.75
C THR A 85 7.37 18.51 20.52
N VAL A 86 8.44 17.75 20.74
CA VAL A 86 9.24 17.17 19.65
C VAL A 86 8.42 16.18 18.83
N LEU A 87 7.64 15.33 19.51
CA LEU A 87 6.77 14.36 18.84
C LEU A 87 5.65 15.03 18.05
N ALA A 88 5.16 16.20 18.48
CA ALA A 88 4.08 16.94 17.80
C ALA A 88 4.47 17.45 16.40
N ASP A 89 5.75 17.70 16.14
CA ASP A 89 6.29 18.14 14.85
C ASP A 89 6.69 16.98 13.92
N LEU A 90 6.82 15.77 14.49
CA LEU A 90 7.22 14.58 13.75
C LEU A 90 6.31 14.20 12.56
N PRO A 91 4.97 14.38 12.62
CA PRO A 91 4.07 14.07 11.52
C PRO A 91 4.50 14.69 10.18
N PHE A 92 4.95 15.95 10.21
CA PHE A 92 5.36 16.66 9.01
C PHE A 92 6.56 16.01 8.33
N CYS A 93 7.64 15.72 9.08
CA CYS A 93 8.82 15.04 8.52
C CYS A 93 8.46 13.61 8.07
N CYS A 94 7.64 12.88 8.83
CA CYS A 94 7.24 11.50 8.48
C CYS A 94 6.42 11.41 7.18
N ILE A 95 5.46 12.31 6.96
CA ILE A 95 4.65 12.34 5.73
C ILE A 95 5.53 12.56 4.50
N HIS A 96 6.48 13.51 4.58
CA HIS A 96 7.42 13.81 3.48
C HIS A 96 8.34 12.62 3.21
N LEU A 97 8.98 12.08 4.26
CA LEU A 97 9.86 10.93 4.16
C LEU A 97 9.14 9.72 3.58
N ARG A 98 7.87 9.50 3.95
CA ARG A 98 7.08 8.38 3.44
C ARG A 98 6.90 8.48 1.94
N GLY A 99 6.43 9.63 1.45
CA GLY A 99 6.26 9.87 0.02
C GLY A 99 7.57 9.66 -0.73
N PHE A 100 8.65 10.28 -0.25
CA PHE A 100 9.97 10.19 -0.86
C PHE A 100 10.52 8.76 -0.91
N LEU A 101 10.59 8.06 0.24
CA LEU A 101 11.23 6.75 0.35
C LEU A 101 10.49 5.68 -0.46
N VAL A 102 9.16 5.64 -0.38
CA VAL A 102 8.36 4.63 -1.12
C VAL A 102 8.50 4.83 -2.63
N ILE A 103 8.43 6.07 -3.10
CA ILE A 103 8.56 6.36 -4.53
C ILE A 103 9.99 6.11 -5.03
N THR A 104 11.00 6.40 -4.22
CA THR A 104 12.40 6.05 -4.51
C THR A 104 12.58 4.54 -4.65
N LEU A 105 12.08 3.76 -3.69
CA LEU A 105 12.13 2.29 -3.73
C LEU A 105 11.37 1.73 -4.94
N THR A 106 10.21 2.32 -5.27
CA THR A 106 9.42 1.94 -6.45
C THR A 106 10.17 2.23 -7.74
N PHE A 107 10.78 3.41 -7.85
CA PHE A 107 11.55 3.84 -9.01
C PHE A 107 12.76 2.94 -9.26
N PHE A 108 13.50 2.57 -8.22
CA PHE A 108 14.63 1.63 -8.35
C PHE A 108 14.18 0.21 -8.70
N ASN A 109 13.00 -0.22 -8.23
CA ASN A 109 12.45 -1.53 -8.55
C ASN A 109 11.56 -1.55 -9.80
N ARG A 110 11.41 -0.43 -10.53
CA ARG A 110 10.43 -0.28 -11.62
C ARG A 110 10.54 -1.32 -12.73
N HIS A 111 11.74 -1.86 -12.97
CA HIS A 111 11.95 -2.91 -13.98
C HIS A 111 11.39 -4.25 -13.53
N LYS A 112 11.46 -4.56 -12.23
CA LYS A 112 10.89 -5.78 -11.63
C LYS A 112 9.35 -5.75 -11.55
N TRP A 113 8.74 -4.58 -11.76
CA TRP A 113 7.28 -4.45 -11.79
C TRP A 113 6.64 -5.32 -12.88
N MET A 114 7.29 -5.41 -14.04
CA MET A 114 6.77 -6.24 -15.14
C MET A 114 6.84 -7.73 -14.80
N ASP A 115 7.94 -8.18 -14.19
CA ASP A 115 8.09 -9.56 -13.73
C ASP A 115 7.01 -9.91 -12.70
N LEU A 116 6.78 -9.02 -11.73
CA LEU A 116 5.73 -9.19 -10.72
C LEU A 116 4.35 -9.30 -11.37
N LYS A 117 4.04 -8.50 -12.39
CA LYS A 117 2.77 -8.59 -13.13
C LYS A 117 2.63 -9.88 -13.93
N VAL A 118 3.72 -10.37 -14.52
CA VAL A 118 3.71 -11.65 -15.25
C VAL A 118 3.43 -12.80 -14.29
N SER A 119 4.12 -12.84 -13.15
CA SER A 119 3.88 -13.86 -12.14
C SER A 119 2.49 -13.74 -11.49
N PHE A 120 2.00 -12.52 -11.27
CA PHE A 120 0.61 -12.31 -10.81
C PHE A 120 -0.42 -12.84 -11.82
N ARG A 121 -0.20 -12.60 -13.12
CA ARG A 121 -1.07 -13.14 -14.17
C ARG A 121 -1.06 -14.65 -14.18
N HIS A 122 0.13 -15.26 -14.06
CA HIS A 122 0.27 -16.71 -14.02
C HIS A 122 -0.51 -17.29 -12.84
N LEU A 123 -0.32 -16.74 -11.63
CA LEU A 123 -1.06 -17.16 -10.44
C LEU A 123 -2.58 -17.11 -10.67
N VAL A 124 -3.09 -16.02 -11.24
CA VAL A 124 -4.53 -15.84 -11.51
C VAL A 124 -5.03 -16.86 -12.53
N GLN A 125 -4.24 -17.18 -13.55
CA GLN A 125 -4.60 -18.17 -14.57
C GLN A 125 -4.69 -19.59 -13.99
N THR A 126 -3.74 -19.98 -13.14
CA THR A 126 -3.72 -21.32 -12.53
C THR A 126 -4.75 -21.46 -11.41
N SER A 127 -4.96 -20.40 -10.63
CA SER A 127 -5.90 -20.41 -9.49
C SER A 127 -7.36 -20.37 -9.94
N PHE A 128 -7.65 -19.71 -11.07
CA PHE A 128 -9.00 -19.55 -11.60
C PHE A 128 -9.05 -20.03 -13.08
N PRO A 129 -9.11 -21.35 -13.31
CA PRO A 129 -9.13 -21.91 -14.65
C PRO A 129 -10.41 -21.54 -15.42
N ASN A 130 -11.54 -21.41 -14.71
CA ASN A 130 -12.80 -20.96 -15.29
C ASN A 130 -12.73 -19.46 -15.64
N GLU A 131 -12.85 -19.14 -16.93
CA GLU A 131 -12.76 -17.77 -17.44
C GLU A 131 -13.82 -16.84 -16.83
N THR A 132 -15.06 -17.30 -16.68
CA THR A 132 -16.16 -16.51 -16.11
C THR A 132 -15.88 -16.16 -14.65
N GLN A 133 -15.40 -17.12 -13.86
CA GLN A 133 -15.02 -16.91 -12.46
C GLN A 133 -13.84 -15.95 -12.35
N ARG A 134 -12.80 -16.15 -13.18
CA ARG A 134 -11.61 -15.30 -13.25
C ARG A 134 -11.98 -13.85 -13.58
N LEU A 135 -12.79 -13.62 -14.60
CA LEU A 135 -13.24 -12.28 -14.99
C LEU A 135 -14.05 -11.62 -13.87
N ARG A 136 -14.94 -12.36 -13.21
CA ARG A 136 -15.73 -11.85 -12.08
C ARG A 136 -14.85 -11.40 -10.92
N ILE A 137 -13.82 -12.18 -10.55
CA ILE A 137 -12.89 -11.84 -9.48
C ILE A 137 -12.06 -10.62 -9.85
N LEU A 138 -11.54 -10.57 -11.09
CA LEU A 138 -10.75 -9.43 -11.55
C LEU A 138 -11.57 -8.15 -11.66
N ASP A 139 -12.81 -8.20 -12.14
CA ASP A 139 -13.69 -7.03 -12.21
C ASP A 139 -14.04 -6.51 -10.80
N LYS A 140 -14.32 -7.41 -9.86
CA LYS A 140 -14.54 -7.07 -8.45
C LYS A 140 -13.35 -6.32 -7.86
N TRP A 141 -12.14 -6.83 -8.04
CA TRP A 141 -10.94 -6.20 -7.51
C TRP A 141 -10.51 -4.95 -8.26
N LYS A 142 -10.81 -4.85 -9.56
CA LYS A 142 -10.62 -3.63 -10.36
C LYS A 142 -11.49 -2.49 -9.82
N LYS A 143 -12.77 -2.76 -9.60
CA LYS A 143 -13.70 -1.78 -8.99
C LYS A 143 -13.23 -1.36 -7.60
N ARG A 144 -12.82 -2.32 -6.75
CA ARG A 144 -12.26 -2.01 -5.42
C ARG A 144 -10.98 -1.19 -5.50
N SER A 145 -10.08 -1.52 -6.42
CA SER A 145 -8.84 -0.79 -6.65
C SER A 145 -9.11 0.67 -7.06
N ALA A 146 -10.05 0.90 -7.97
CA ALA A 146 -10.47 2.24 -8.36
C ALA A 146 -11.10 3.01 -7.17
N TRP A 147 -11.97 2.35 -6.41
CA TRP A 147 -12.56 2.94 -5.20
C TRP A 147 -11.52 3.31 -4.15
N PHE A 148 -10.52 2.45 -3.90
CA PHE A 148 -9.43 2.78 -2.98
C PHE A 148 -8.59 3.94 -3.49
N ALA A 149 -8.34 4.03 -4.80
CA ALA A 149 -7.63 5.17 -5.37
C ALA A 149 -8.40 6.49 -5.14
N VAL A 150 -9.71 6.50 -5.42
CA VAL A 150 -10.57 7.67 -5.19
C VAL A 150 -10.62 8.02 -3.70
N LEU A 151 -10.87 7.05 -2.83
CA LEU A 151 -10.97 7.26 -1.39
C LEU A 151 -9.68 7.85 -0.81
N THR A 152 -8.53 7.31 -1.21
CA THR A 152 -7.23 7.80 -0.72
C THR A 152 -6.86 9.16 -1.28
N PHE A 153 -7.16 9.40 -2.56
CA PHE A 153 -6.92 10.71 -3.19
C PHE A 153 -7.79 11.79 -2.53
N VAL A 154 -9.11 11.58 -2.49
CA VAL A 154 -10.06 12.54 -1.91
C VAL A 154 -9.81 12.71 -0.42
N GLY A 155 -9.64 11.61 0.32
CA GLY A 155 -9.40 11.65 1.76
C GLY A 155 -8.14 12.44 2.12
N HIS A 156 -7.04 12.24 1.39
CA HIS A 156 -5.81 12.97 1.65
C HIS A 156 -5.90 14.45 1.25
N ILE A 157 -6.52 14.78 0.11
CA ILE A 157 -6.72 16.18 -0.31
C ILE A 157 -7.62 16.93 0.66
N LEU A 158 -8.70 16.30 1.16
CA LEU A 158 -9.57 16.90 2.17
C LEU A 158 -8.83 17.12 3.48
N TRP A 159 -8.06 16.11 3.93
CA TRP A 159 -7.24 16.23 5.13
C TRP A 159 -6.24 17.38 5.01
N GLU A 160 -5.51 17.45 3.90
CA GLU A 160 -4.51 18.49 3.64
C GLU A 160 -5.15 19.89 3.56
N SER A 161 -6.31 20.02 2.92
CA SER A 161 -7.06 21.27 2.87
C SER A 161 -7.48 21.72 4.27
N GLY A 162 -7.89 20.76 5.11
CA GLY A 162 -8.20 20.99 6.52
C GLY A 162 -6.97 21.42 7.33
N ASP A 163 -5.81 20.80 7.08
CA ASP A 163 -4.55 21.13 7.74
C ASP A 163 -4.10 22.56 7.42
N TRP A 164 -4.12 22.94 6.14
CA TRP A 164 -3.83 24.31 5.72
C TRP A 164 -4.80 25.32 6.31
N LEU A 165 -6.10 25.00 6.32
CA LEU A 165 -7.11 25.86 6.93
C LEU A 165 -6.83 26.03 8.44
N TYR A 166 -6.59 24.93 9.15
CA TYR A 166 -6.29 24.92 10.58
C TYR A 166 -5.06 25.78 10.91
N TYR A 167 -3.93 25.57 10.24
CA TYR A 167 -2.72 26.35 10.52
C TYR A 167 -2.85 27.82 10.10
N SER A 168 -3.62 28.11 9.04
CA SER A 168 -3.90 29.49 8.63
C SER A 168 -4.75 30.27 9.63
N THR A 169 -5.67 29.60 10.34
CA THR A 169 -6.50 30.25 11.38
C THR A 169 -5.74 30.41 12.68
N VAL A 170 -4.93 29.42 13.08
CA VAL A 170 -4.15 29.46 14.32
C VAL A 170 -2.94 30.41 14.21
N PHE A 171 -2.27 30.45 13.05
CA PHE A 171 -1.05 31.25 12.84
C PHE A 171 -1.15 32.16 11.60
N PRO A 172 -2.08 33.12 11.58
CA PRO A 172 -2.41 33.90 10.38
C PRO A 172 -1.25 34.74 9.84
N ARG A 173 -0.34 35.20 10.71
CA ARG A 173 0.84 35.97 10.27
C ARG A 173 1.89 35.09 9.58
N THR A 174 2.06 33.86 10.03
CA THR A 174 3.04 32.91 9.47
C THR A 174 2.54 32.31 8.18
N TYR A 175 1.23 32.03 8.09
CA TYR A 175 0.58 31.40 6.94
C TYR A 175 -0.05 32.40 5.96
N ALA A 176 0.15 33.71 6.15
CA ALA A 176 -0.24 34.69 5.13
C ALA A 176 0.50 34.42 3.82
N MET A 177 -0.18 34.55 2.67
CA MET A 177 0.36 34.17 1.36
C MET A 177 1.68 34.89 0.99
N ASN A 178 1.87 36.11 1.50
CA ASN A 178 3.06 36.93 1.28
C ASN A 178 4.07 36.87 2.44
N ALA A 179 3.80 36.09 3.49
CA ALA A 179 4.75 35.89 4.58
C ALA A 179 5.95 35.06 4.11
N SER A 180 7.12 35.32 4.69
CA SER A 180 8.36 34.57 4.45
C SER A 180 8.88 33.85 5.70
N SER A 181 8.06 33.79 6.76
CA SER A 181 8.43 33.23 8.06
C SER A 181 8.06 31.76 8.23
N LEU A 182 7.46 31.13 7.21
CA LEU A 182 6.95 29.77 7.29
C LEU A 182 8.03 28.72 7.58
N LEU A 183 9.24 28.91 7.05
CA LEU A 183 10.38 28.02 7.28
C LEU A 183 11.25 28.41 8.49
N SER A 184 10.84 29.40 9.28
CA SER A 184 11.56 29.74 10.52
C SER A 184 11.64 28.50 11.42
N PRO A 185 12.82 28.15 11.98
CA PRO A 185 14.02 29.00 12.14
C PRO A 185 15.06 28.91 11.01
N LEU A 186 14.81 28.22 9.90
CA LEU A 186 15.78 28.10 8.82
C LEU A 186 16.02 29.46 8.14
N PRO A 187 17.26 29.77 7.71
CA PRO A 187 17.61 31.04 7.04
C PRO A 187 17.12 31.09 5.57
N LEU A 188 16.06 30.36 5.22
CA LEU A 188 15.49 30.29 3.87
C LEU A 188 14.30 31.24 3.76
N LYS A 189 14.44 32.29 2.94
CA LYS A 189 13.35 33.22 2.64
C LYS A 189 12.58 32.73 1.40
N ILE A 190 11.46 32.07 1.63
CA ILE A 190 10.52 31.63 0.59
C ILE A 190 9.14 32.16 0.97
N THR A 191 8.40 32.72 0.02
CA THR A 191 7.03 33.17 0.30
C THR A 191 6.10 31.96 0.48
N THR A 192 5.06 32.11 1.32
CA THR A 192 4.10 31.02 1.59
C THR A 192 3.51 30.42 0.31
N TRP A 193 3.17 31.23 -0.70
CA TRP A 193 2.63 30.71 -1.96
C TRP A 193 3.66 29.89 -2.77
N GLN A 194 4.94 30.29 -2.76
CA GLN A 194 6.01 29.53 -3.41
C GLN A 194 6.22 28.20 -2.71
N TYR A 195 6.22 28.23 -1.38
CA TYR A 195 6.29 27.02 -0.57
C TYR A 195 5.09 26.11 -0.85
N LEU A 196 3.88 26.63 -0.94
CA LEU A 196 2.68 25.85 -1.23
C LEU A 196 2.78 25.10 -2.57
N ILE A 197 3.34 25.72 -3.61
CA ILE A 197 3.59 25.05 -4.91
C ILE A 197 4.59 23.91 -4.74
N LEU A 198 5.72 24.17 -4.08
CA LEU A 198 6.75 23.15 -3.85
C LEU A 198 6.21 22.01 -2.98
N TYR A 199 5.47 22.34 -1.93
CA TYR A 199 4.83 21.40 -1.03
C TYR A 199 3.80 20.53 -1.77
N THR A 200 2.97 21.12 -2.63
CA THR A 200 2.00 20.35 -3.43
C THR A 200 2.70 19.38 -4.39
N LEU A 201 3.71 19.86 -5.13
CA LEU A 201 4.39 19.05 -6.13
C LEU A 201 5.32 17.99 -5.54
N PHE A 202 5.97 18.29 -4.41
CA PHE A 202 7.07 17.48 -3.89
C PHE A 202 6.80 16.87 -2.51
N CYS A 203 5.64 17.13 -1.89
CA CYS A 203 5.12 16.40 -0.74
C CYS A 203 3.81 15.66 -1.09
N ILE A 204 2.74 16.40 -1.40
CA ILE A 204 1.39 15.84 -1.59
C ILE A 204 1.38 14.81 -2.72
N VAL A 205 1.89 15.17 -3.91
CA VAL A 205 1.93 14.27 -5.07
C VAL A 205 2.70 12.97 -4.76
N PRO A 206 3.95 13.00 -4.26
CA PRO A 206 4.69 11.81 -3.85
C PRO A 206 3.97 10.98 -2.80
N PHE A 207 3.34 11.61 -1.81
CA PHE A 207 2.56 10.90 -0.80
C PHE A 207 1.38 10.15 -1.43
N ILE A 208 0.59 10.83 -2.28
CA ILE A 208 -0.53 10.19 -3.02
C ILE A 208 -0.03 9.03 -3.87
N LEU A 209 1.07 9.21 -4.60
CA LEU A 209 1.67 8.13 -5.39
C LEU A 209 2.12 6.96 -4.51
N SER A 210 2.68 7.24 -3.33
CA SER A 210 3.10 6.20 -2.37
C SER A 210 1.89 5.38 -1.90
N GLN A 211 0.74 6.03 -1.70
CA GLN A 211 -0.50 5.38 -1.36
C GLN A 211 -1.04 4.53 -2.53
N GLN A 212 -0.86 4.96 -3.78
CA GLN A 212 -1.22 4.16 -4.95
C GLN A 212 -0.36 2.89 -5.08
N VAL A 213 0.93 2.97 -4.77
CA VAL A 213 1.83 1.80 -4.68
C VAL A 213 1.35 0.84 -3.60
N PHE A 214 0.92 1.35 -2.45
CA PHE A 214 0.37 0.53 -1.39
C PHE A 214 -0.94 -0.16 -1.80
N ILE A 215 -1.85 0.54 -2.49
CA ILE A 215 -3.09 -0.05 -3.00
C ILE A 215 -2.81 -1.19 -3.98
N CYS A 216 -1.79 -1.08 -4.83
CA CYS A 216 -1.38 -2.18 -5.72
C CYS A 216 -1.08 -3.46 -4.92
N LEU A 217 -0.32 -3.35 -3.84
CA LEU A 217 -0.02 -4.47 -2.95
C LEU A 217 -1.29 -5.06 -2.33
N ILE A 218 -2.16 -4.22 -1.79
CA ILE A 218 -3.42 -4.65 -1.15
C ILE A 218 -4.30 -5.43 -2.11
N VAL A 219 -4.40 -4.96 -3.35
CA VAL A 219 -5.20 -5.61 -4.40
C VAL A 219 -4.56 -6.93 -4.83
N MET A 220 -3.23 -7.01 -4.97
CA MET A 220 -2.53 -8.27 -5.23
C MET A 220 -2.75 -9.28 -4.10
N ALA A 221 -2.60 -8.86 -2.84
CA ALA A 221 -2.85 -9.68 -1.66
C ALA A 221 -4.32 -10.12 -1.57
N GLY A 222 -5.26 -9.24 -1.91
CA GLY A 222 -6.68 -9.57 -1.95
C GLY A 222 -7.05 -10.62 -2.99
N VAL A 223 -6.42 -10.59 -4.16
CA VAL A 223 -6.58 -11.63 -5.18
C VAL A 223 -5.91 -12.94 -4.74
N LEU A 224 -4.73 -12.87 -4.12
CA LEU A 224 -4.04 -14.02 -3.54
C LEU A 224 -4.90 -14.70 -2.45
N MET A 225 -5.54 -13.93 -1.59
CA MET A 225 -6.48 -14.44 -0.59
C MET A 225 -7.65 -15.18 -1.24
N ASN A 226 -8.21 -14.65 -2.33
CA ASN A 226 -9.27 -15.34 -3.05
C ASN A 226 -8.78 -16.66 -3.67
N ALA A 227 -7.54 -16.71 -4.18
CA ALA A 227 -6.96 -17.93 -4.72
C ALA A 227 -6.80 -19.01 -3.64
N LEU A 228 -6.32 -18.63 -2.46
CA LEU A 228 -6.22 -19.51 -1.29
C LEU A 228 -7.59 -20.02 -0.83
N LYS A 229 -8.61 -19.15 -0.80
CA LYS A 229 -9.98 -19.54 -0.45
C LYS A 229 -10.57 -20.53 -1.45
N GLU A 230 -10.32 -20.33 -2.73
CA GLU A 230 -10.77 -21.24 -3.78
C GLU A 230 -10.10 -22.62 -3.67
N LEU A 231 -8.79 -22.63 -3.39
CA LEU A 231 -8.05 -23.86 -3.14
C LEU A 231 -8.63 -24.62 -1.94
N ARG A 232 -8.84 -23.92 -0.82
CA ARG A 232 -9.44 -24.51 0.39
C ARG A 232 -10.85 -25.05 0.13
N HIS A 233 -11.67 -24.31 -0.61
CA HIS A 233 -13.02 -24.75 -0.97
C HIS A 233 -12.98 -26.01 -1.84
N SER A 234 -12.06 -26.07 -2.81
CA SER A 234 -11.85 -27.25 -3.67
C SER A 234 -11.45 -28.48 -2.86
N ILE A 235 -10.55 -28.32 -1.88
CA ILE A 235 -10.13 -29.39 -0.97
C ILE A 235 -11.31 -29.86 -0.11
N ALA A 236 -12.04 -28.93 0.51
CA ALA A 236 -13.18 -29.23 1.38
C ALA A 236 -14.29 -29.96 0.61
N GLN A 237 -14.63 -29.49 -0.60
CA GLN A 237 -15.64 -30.13 -1.45
C GLN A 237 -15.24 -31.56 -1.80
N CYS A 238 -14.00 -31.78 -2.23
CA CYS A 238 -13.52 -33.13 -2.54
C CYS A 238 -13.48 -34.02 -1.29
N SER A 239 -13.11 -33.50 -0.13
CA SER A 239 -13.13 -34.28 1.13
C SER A 239 -14.56 -34.73 1.50
N HIS A 240 -15.56 -33.88 1.27
CA HIS A 240 -16.96 -34.21 1.49
C HIS A 240 -17.47 -35.26 0.49
N GLU A 241 -17.12 -35.11 -0.80
CA GLU A 241 -17.43 -36.10 -1.84
C GLU A 241 -16.85 -37.49 -1.50
N LEU A 242 -15.63 -37.54 -0.94
CA LEU A 242 -15.00 -38.80 -0.51
C LEU A 242 -15.69 -39.43 0.70
N LEU A 243 -16.05 -38.64 1.71
CA LEU A 243 -16.79 -39.12 2.87
C LEU A 243 -18.17 -39.67 2.48
N GLU A 244 -18.90 -38.96 1.62
CA GLU A 244 -20.21 -39.41 1.14
C GLU A 244 -20.10 -40.69 0.30
N ASN A 245 -19.11 -40.77 -0.58
CA ASN A 245 -18.88 -41.98 -1.38
C ASN A 245 -18.46 -43.18 -0.52
N ASN A 246 -17.61 -42.98 0.49
CA ASN A 246 -17.23 -44.04 1.43
C ASN A 246 -18.42 -44.49 2.28
N TYR A 247 -19.28 -43.56 2.73
CA TYR A 247 -20.50 -43.89 3.45
C TYR A 247 -21.50 -44.68 2.58
N ARG A 248 -21.72 -44.27 1.32
CA ARG A 248 -22.55 -45.03 0.37
C ARG A 248 -21.98 -46.40 0.06
N LYS A 249 -20.65 -46.52 -0.11
CA LYS A 249 -19.98 -47.81 -0.34
C LYS A 249 -20.15 -48.74 0.85
N THR A 250 -20.01 -48.24 2.07
CA THR A 250 -20.23 -49.04 3.30
C THR A 250 -21.68 -49.49 3.45
N THR A 251 -22.64 -48.62 3.11
CA THR A 251 -24.09 -48.91 3.21
C THR A 251 -24.59 -49.86 2.10
N CYS A 252 -24.03 -49.78 0.88
CA CYS A 252 -24.45 -50.60 -0.27
C CYS A 252 -23.65 -51.91 -0.46
N CYS A 253 -22.39 -52.00 0.02
CA CYS A 253 -21.58 -53.21 -0.09
C CYS A 253 -22.00 -54.33 0.88
N PHE A 254 -22.99 -54.13 1.75
CA PHE A 254 -23.66 -55.22 2.44
C PHE A 254 -24.51 -56.12 1.51
N LYS A 255 -24.66 -55.79 0.21
CA LYS A 255 -25.50 -56.56 -0.73
C LYS A 255 -24.89 -56.99 -2.07
N ALA A 256 -23.66 -56.60 -2.45
CA ALA A 256 -23.11 -57.01 -3.75
C ALA A 256 -21.58 -57.21 -3.74
N HIS A 257 -21.16 -58.46 -3.57
CA HIS A 257 -19.79 -58.92 -3.83
C HIS A 257 -19.62 -59.18 -5.35
N GLY A 258 -18.64 -58.54 -6.00
CA GLY A 258 -18.17 -59.03 -7.31
C GLY A 258 -17.51 -58.06 -8.29
N SER A 259 -17.63 -56.73 -8.18
CA SER A 259 -17.09 -55.82 -9.22
C SER A 259 -16.43 -54.52 -8.70
N SER A 260 -16.04 -54.47 -7.42
CA SER A 260 -15.58 -53.24 -6.76
C SER A 260 -14.13 -52.81 -7.09
N ALA A 261 -13.27 -53.73 -7.54
CA ALA A 261 -11.83 -53.45 -7.69
C ALA A 261 -11.49 -52.46 -8.82
N LYS A 262 -12.22 -52.50 -9.96
CA LYS A 262 -11.93 -51.63 -11.11
C LYS A 262 -12.34 -50.17 -10.88
N TYR A 263 -13.36 -49.93 -10.05
CA TYR A 263 -13.85 -48.59 -9.72
C TYR A 263 -12.97 -47.89 -8.65
N GLY A 264 -12.29 -48.66 -7.79
CA GLY A 264 -11.33 -48.11 -6.82
C GLY A 264 -10.15 -47.42 -7.49
N ASN A 265 -9.52 -48.10 -8.47
CA ASN A 265 -8.34 -47.58 -9.14
C ASN A 265 -8.60 -46.26 -9.90
N VAL A 266 -9.78 -46.10 -10.52
CA VAL A 266 -10.15 -44.85 -11.24
C VAL A 266 -10.37 -43.70 -10.26
N LEU A 267 -11.00 -43.97 -9.11
CA LEU A 267 -11.21 -42.95 -8.08
C LEU A 267 -9.89 -42.50 -7.46
N ASP A 268 -8.98 -43.44 -7.18
CA ASP A 268 -7.67 -43.14 -6.62
C ASP A 268 -6.81 -42.30 -7.58
N GLU A 269 -6.86 -42.61 -8.89
CA GLU A 269 -6.16 -41.83 -9.93
C GLU A 269 -6.73 -40.39 -10.05
N MET A 270 -8.06 -40.24 -10.02
CA MET A 270 -8.70 -38.91 -10.03
C MET A 270 -8.36 -38.09 -8.78
N ILE A 271 -8.27 -38.72 -7.60
CA ILE A 271 -7.86 -38.05 -6.37
C ILE A 271 -6.39 -37.63 -6.47
N ALA A 272 -5.51 -38.52 -6.95
CA ALA A 272 -4.10 -38.22 -7.12
C ALA A 272 -3.89 -37.01 -8.05
N GLU A 273 -4.63 -36.94 -9.16
CA GLU A 273 -4.61 -35.79 -10.07
C GLU A 273 -5.08 -34.50 -9.38
N LYS A 274 -6.21 -34.53 -8.65
CA LYS A 274 -6.72 -33.37 -7.90
C LYS A 274 -5.72 -32.89 -6.84
N VAL A 275 -5.10 -33.81 -6.10
CA VAL A 275 -4.10 -33.49 -5.07
C VAL A 275 -2.87 -32.85 -5.71
N ASN A 276 -2.38 -33.40 -6.82
CA ASN A 276 -1.26 -32.81 -7.56
C ASN A 276 -1.58 -31.38 -8.02
N MET A 277 -2.78 -31.15 -8.56
CA MET A 277 -3.25 -29.82 -8.95
C MET A 277 -3.34 -28.84 -7.78
N TRP A 278 -3.77 -29.29 -6.60
CA TRP A 278 -3.79 -28.47 -5.39
C TRP A 278 -2.38 -28.10 -4.93
N GLN A 279 -1.45 -29.07 -4.96
CA GLN A 279 -0.05 -28.83 -4.62
C GLN A 279 0.59 -27.81 -5.56
N ILE A 280 0.35 -27.92 -6.87
CA ILE A 280 0.83 -26.94 -7.86
C ILE A 280 0.30 -25.54 -7.54
N ARG A 281 -1.02 -25.38 -7.34
CA ARG A 281 -1.64 -24.10 -7.00
C ARG A 281 -1.10 -23.50 -5.70
N HIS A 282 -0.88 -24.34 -4.69
CA HIS A 282 -0.29 -23.90 -3.42
C HIS A 282 1.14 -23.43 -3.61
N MET A 283 1.97 -24.20 -4.33
CA MET A 283 3.36 -23.83 -4.62
C MET A 283 3.45 -22.53 -5.42
N GLU A 284 2.61 -22.33 -6.44
CA GLU A 284 2.56 -21.07 -7.19
C GLU A 284 2.16 -19.88 -6.31
N THR A 285 1.21 -20.08 -5.40
CA THR A 285 0.82 -19.08 -4.39
C THR A 285 2.02 -18.67 -3.53
N LEU A 286 2.80 -19.65 -3.03
CA LEU A 286 3.99 -19.38 -2.23
C LEU A 286 5.09 -18.68 -3.03
N VAL A 287 5.31 -19.08 -4.29
CA VAL A 287 6.27 -18.44 -5.19
C VAL A 287 5.88 -16.98 -5.43
N PHE A 288 4.62 -16.71 -5.72
CA PHE A 288 4.14 -15.35 -5.91
C PHE A 288 4.24 -14.53 -4.62
N LEU A 289 3.88 -15.10 -3.46
CA LEU A 289 4.01 -14.43 -2.17
C LEU A 289 5.46 -14.03 -1.88
N ARG A 290 6.43 -14.91 -2.20
CA ARG A 290 7.86 -14.60 -2.06
C ARG A 290 8.28 -13.44 -2.96
N GLN A 291 7.79 -13.37 -4.19
CA GLN A 291 8.08 -12.26 -5.10
C GLN A 291 7.43 -10.96 -4.64
N LEU A 292 6.18 -11.02 -4.16
CA LEU A 292 5.45 -9.90 -3.59
C LEU A 292 6.22 -9.32 -2.40
N ASN A 293 6.69 -10.18 -1.49
CA ASN A 293 7.51 -9.77 -0.36
C ASN A 293 8.86 -9.17 -0.82
N LYS A 294 9.55 -9.80 -1.77
CA LYS A 294 10.81 -9.28 -2.32
C LYS A 294 10.66 -7.90 -2.95
N PHE A 295 9.50 -7.60 -3.55
CA PHE A 295 9.22 -6.30 -4.13
C PHE A 295 8.84 -5.27 -3.06
N PHE A 296 7.90 -5.60 -2.17
CA PHE A 296 7.24 -4.65 -1.28
C PHE A 296 7.77 -4.59 0.16
N ASN A 297 8.62 -5.50 0.63
CA ASN A 297 9.02 -5.58 2.05
C ASN A 297 9.50 -4.24 2.65
N TRP A 298 10.45 -3.58 2.00
CA TRP A 298 11.00 -2.30 2.46
C TRP A 298 9.98 -1.17 2.32
N MET A 299 9.15 -1.21 1.28
CA MET A 299 8.07 -0.22 1.11
C MET A 299 7.03 -0.35 2.21
N LEU A 300 6.63 -1.57 2.57
CA LEU A 300 5.73 -1.86 3.69
C LEU A 300 6.31 -1.38 5.02
N PHE A 301 7.59 -1.69 5.27
CA PHE A 301 8.27 -1.24 6.49
C PHE A 301 8.25 0.29 6.61
N VAL A 302 8.56 1.00 5.52
CA VAL A 302 8.54 2.47 5.47
C VAL A 302 7.12 3.01 5.67
N ILE A 303 6.12 2.48 4.94
CA ILE A 303 4.73 2.93 5.05
C ILE A 303 4.24 2.75 6.48
N TYR A 304 4.34 1.54 7.03
CA TYR A 304 3.82 1.23 8.36
C TYR A 304 4.56 2.01 9.44
N GLY A 305 5.90 2.03 9.38
CA GLY A 305 6.72 2.75 10.35
C GLY A 305 6.41 4.23 10.37
N LEU A 306 6.38 4.89 9.21
CA LEU A 306 6.15 6.33 9.14
C LEU A 306 4.69 6.71 9.40
N ASP A 307 3.70 5.92 8.98
CA ASP A 307 2.30 6.16 9.33
C ASP A 307 2.06 6.01 10.83
N PHE A 308 2.70 5.03 11.47
CA PHE A 308 2.65 4.86 12.92
C PHE A 308 3.29 6.05 13.65
N MET A 309 4.48 6.49 13.23
CA MET A 309 5.13 7.67 13.83
C MET A 309 4.31 8.95 13.60
N THR A 310 3.64 9.07 12.45
CA THR A 310 2.74 10.19 12.15
C THR A 310 1.52 10.18 13.08
N CYS A 311 0.89 9.02 13.26
CA CYS A 311 -0.22 8.85 14.21
C CYS A 311 0.19 9.18 15.64
N LEU A 312 1.36 8.68 16.07
CA LEU A 312 1.91 8.96 17.39
C LEU A 312 2.18 10.47 17.58
N GLY A 313 2.71 11.12 16.56
CA GLY A 313 2.98 12.55 16.60
C GLY A 313 1.70 13.39 16.70
N PHE A 314 0.64 13.05 15.96
CA PHE A 314 -0.66 13.71 16.13
C PHE A 314 -1.26 13.45 17.52
N ALA A 315 -1.13 12.24 18.08
CA ALA A 315 -1.58 11.95 19.43
C ALA A 315 -0.80 12.76 20.49
N ALA A 316 0.52 12.88 20.31
CA ALA A 316 1.36 13.75 21.14
C ALA A 316 0.94 15.22 21.02
N HIS A 317 0.62 15.68 19.80
CA HIS A 317 0.11 17.03 19.57
C HIS A 317 -1.21 17.26 20.32
N VAL A 318 -2.16 16.32 20.27
CA VAL A 318 -3.41 16.41 21.07
C VAL A 318 -3.09 16.58 22.56
N ALA A 319 -2.18 15.76 23.09
CA ALA A 319 -1.82 15.80 24.50
C ALA A 319 -1.06 17.08 24.91
N ASN A 320 -0.32 17.70 23.97
CA ASN A 320 0.43 18.93 24.21
C ASN A 320 -0.39 20.20 23.93
N ASN A 321 -1.56 20.07 23.29
CA ASN A 321 -2.34 21.20 22.84
C ASN A 321 -3.05 21.87 24.03
N THR A 322 -2.57 23.05 24.43
CA THR A 322 -3.14 23.86 25.51
C THR A 322 -4.31 24.74 25.05
N SER A 323 -4.68 24.69 23.76
CA SER A 323 -5.83 25.42 23.22
C SER A 323 -7.13 24.95 23.86
N THR A 324 -7.98 25.90 24.27
CA THR A 324 -9.34 25.61 24.75
C THR A 324 -10.34 25.40 23.61
N VAL A 325 -9.91 25.54 22.35
CA VAL A 325 -10.77 25.42 21.17
C VAL A 325 -10.94 23.95 20.79
N ILE A 326 -12.17 23.44 20.97
CA ILE A 326 -12.54 22.04 20.68
C ILE A 326 -12.22 21.65 19.23
N GLU A 327 -12.40 22.56 18.28
CA GLU A 327 -12.13 22.33 16.85
C GLU A 327 -10.68 21.87 16.60
N SER A 328 -9.71 22.41 17.35
CA SER A 328 -8.30 22.03 17.25
C SER A 328 -8.07 20.57 17.67
N HIS A 329 -8.69 20.15 18.77
CA HIS A 329 -8.59 18.76 19.24
C HIS A 329 -9.29 17.79 18.30
N VAL A 330 -10.46 18.14 17.80
CA VAL A 330 -11.22 17.32 16.84
C VAL A 330 -10.41 17.13 15.55
N PHE A 331 -9.79 18.18 15.02
CA PHE A 331 -8.95 18.09 13.83
C PHE A 331 -7.72 17.18 14.03
N LEU A 332 -7.02 17.32 15.15
CA LEU A 332 -5.84 16.51 15.46
C LEU A 332 -6.20 15.03 15.70
N LEU A 333 -7.32 14.75 16.40
CA LEU A 333 -7.83 13.39 16.57
C LEU A 333 -8.26 12.77 15.25
N PHE A 334 -8.92 13.55 14.38
CA PHE A 334 -9.26 13.11 13.03
C PHE A 334 -8.01 12.79 12.21
N SER A 335 -6.97 13.61 12.31
CA SER A 335 -5.67 13.38 11.66
C SER A 335 -5.04 12.08 12.14
N ALA A 336 -4.95 11.86 13.46
CA ALA A 336 -4.47 10.60 14.03
C ALA A 336 -5.28 9.39 13.53
N PHE A 337 -6.61 9.52 13.47
CA PHE A 337 -7.49 8.47 12.97
C PHE A 337 -7.26 8.14 11.49
N VAL A 338 -7.07 9.13 10.63
CA VAL A 338 -6.79 8.91 9.20
C VAL A 338 -5.50 8.10 9.01
N PHE A 339 -4.42 8.47 9.69
CA PHE A 339 -3.15 7.74 9.60
C PHE A 339 -3.20 6.36 10.28
N ALA A 340 -3.93 6.23 11.39
CA ALA A 340 -4.22 4.92 11.98
C ALA A 340 -4.99 4.02 11.01
N ALA A 341 -5.98 4.56 10.28
CA ALA A 341 -6.72 3.81 9.27
C ALA A 341 -5.83 3.38 8.11
N TYR A 342 -4.89 4.22 7.67
CA TYR A 342 -3.84 3.85 6.69
C TYR A 342 -2.98 2.70 7.19
N ALA A 343 -2.56 2.72 8.45
CA ALA A 343 -1.73 1.69 9.05
C ALA A 343 -2.46 0.37 9.36
N THR A 344 -3.79 0.37 9.51
CA THR A 344 -4.54 -0.80 10.03
C THR A 344 -5.50 -1.40 9.01
N VAL A 345 -6.54 -0.65 8.61
CA VAL A 345 -7.66 -1.15 7.78
C VAL A 345 -7.16 -1.70 6.45
N PHE A 346 -6.17 -1.03 5.86
CA PHE A 346 -5.59 -1.42 4.59
C PHE A 346 -4.68 -2.66 4.67
N LEU A 347 -4.21 -3.04 5.86
CA LEU A 347 -3.42 -4.26 6.08
C LEU A 347 -4.28 -5.52 6.26
N ILE A 348 -5.59 -5.40 6.48
CA ILE A 348 -6.49 -6.55 6.71
C ILE A 348 -6.30 -7.65 5.65
N PRO A 349 -6.23 -7.36 4.33
CA PRO A 349 -6.01 -8.41 3.34
C PRO A 349 -4.66 -9.12 3.46
N LEU A 350 -3.61 -8.43 3.92
CA LEU A 350 -2.29 -9.02 4.13
C LEU A 350 -2.29 -9.95 5.35
N VAL A 351 -2.90 -9.51 6.46
CA VAL A 351 -3.06 -10.33 7.67
C VAL A 351 -3.87 -11.59 7.35
N ALA A 352 -4.99 -11.43 6.62
CA ALA A 352 -5.80 -12.57 6.21
C ALA A 352 -5.01 -13.56 5.34
N VAL A 353 -4.18 -13.10 4.39
CA VAL A 353 -3.30 -13.99 3.61
C VAL A 353 -2.33 -14.73 4.52
N PHE A 354 -1.69 -14.02 5.46
CA PHE A 354 -0.73 -14.61 6.38
C PHE A 354 -1.37 -15.71 7.24
N GLU A 355 -2.53 -15.45 7.84
CA GLU A 355 -3.27 -16.43 8.64
C GLU A 355 -3.63 -17.68 7.82
N HIS A 356 -4.07 -17.50 6.57
CA HIS A 356 -4.46 -18.62 5.71
C HIS A 356 -3.26 -19.48 5.28
N VAL A 357 -2.09 -18.87 5.07
CA VAL A 357 -0.86 -19.60 4.74
C VAL A 357 -0.33 -20.34 5.98
N SER A 358 -0.28 -19.69 7.14
CA SER A 358 0.23 -20.28 8.39
C SER A 358 -0.59 -21.51 8.81
N HIS A 359 -1.93 -21.41 8.80
CA HIS A 359 -2.79 -22.56 9.12
C HIS A 359 -2.60 -23.74 8.17
N SER A 360 -2.36 -23.49 6.88
CA SER A 360 -2.10 -24.59 5.93
C SER A 360 -0.78 -25.32 6.20
N SER A 361 0.20 -24.65 6.80
CA SER A 361 1.49 -25.26 7.15
C SER A 361 1.45 -26.09 8.43
N GLU A 362 0.56 -25.76 9.37
CA GLU A 362 0.40 -26.49 10.62
C GLU A 362 -0.46 -27.74 10.48
N THR A 363 -1.50 -27.73 9.63
CA THR A 363 -2.34 -28.91 9.36
C THR A 363 -1.69 -29.94 8.43
N GLY A 364 -0.50 -29.63 7.88
CA GLY A 364 0.28 -30.51 7.02
C GLY A 364 1.38 -31.30 7.74
N ARG A 365 1.47 -31.18 9.07
CA ARG A 365 2.25 -32.08 9.95
C ARG A 365 1.28 -32.99 10.69
#